data_AF-A0AAV9KJP1-F1
#
_entry.id   AF-A0AAV9KJP1-F1
#
_cell.length_a   1.000
_cell.length_b   1.000
_cell.length_c   1.000
_cell.angle_alpha   90.00
_cell.angle_beta   90.00
_cell.angle_gamma   90.00
#
_symmetry.space_group_name_H-M   'P 1'
#
loop_
_entity.id
_entity.type
_entity.pdbx_description
1 polymer ?
#
loop_
_entity_poly.entity_id
_entity_poly.type
_entity_poly.pdbx_seq_one_letter_code
_entity_poly.pdbx_strand_id
1 'polypeptide(L)'
;MIIDTTEIETINSFSKLESLKEVYGIIWILVPIVTLVLGITIGVLVIVWLEREISAGIQQRIGPEYAGPLEILQVLANGTKLLLKENLIPSTGDTLSLL
;
A
#
# COMPACT_ATOMS: atom_id res chain seq x y z
N MET A 1 -40.52 -37.06 -3.10
CA MET A 1 -40.15 -35.73 -2.61
C MET A 1 -38.75 -35.81 -1.98
N ILE A 2 -37.74 -36.10 -2.80
CA ILE A 2 -36.30 -36.11 -2.42
C ILE A 2 -35.49 -35.57 -3.63
N ILE A 3 -36.01 -35.78 -4.83
CA ILE A 3 -35.46 -35.28 -6.11
C ILE A 3 -35.35 -33.74 -6.14
N ASP A 4 -36.29 -33.02 -5.52
CA ASP A 4 -36.28 -31.54 -5.51
C ASP A 4 -35.14 -30.96 -4.65
N THR A 5 -34.89 -31.51 -3.46
CA THR A 5 -33.85 -31.00 -2.55
C THR A 5 -32.43 -31.23 -3.08
N THR A 6 -32.20 -32.33 -3.81
CA THR A 6 -30.88 -32.64 -4.39
C THR A 6 -30.53 -31.78 -5.60
N GLU A 7 -31.53 -31.38 -6.40
CA GLU A 7 -31.33 -30.45 -7.52
C GLU A 7 -31.06 -29.03 -7.00
N ILE A 8 -31.76 -28.59 -5.96
CA ILE A 8 -31.52 -27.29 -5.30
C ILE A 8 -30.11 -27.20 -4.69
N GLU A 9 -29.62 -28.28 -4.06
CA GLU A 9 -28.22 -28.33 -3.57
C GLU A 9 -27.20 -28.26 -4.71
N THR A 10 -27.49 -28.93 -5.83
CA THR A 10 -26.62 -28.91 -7.02
C THR A 10 -26.58 -27.52 -7.66
N ILE A 11 -27.73 -26.86 -7.80
CA ILE A 11 -27.84 -25.49 -8.34
C ILE A 11 -27.13 -24.47 -7.44
N ASN A 12 -27.26 -24.59 -6.11
CA ASN A 12 -26.58 -23.71 -5.17
C ASN A 12 -25.05 -23.91 -5.18
N SER A 13 -24.58 -25.14 -5.35
CA SER A 13 -23.13 -25.42 -5.49
C SER A 13 -22.56 -24.86 -6.81
N PHE A 14 -23.35 -24.91 -7.89
CA PHE A 14 -22.97 -24.40 -9.21
C PHE A 14 -22.92 -22.86 -9.23
N SER A 15 -23.93 -22.17 -8.69
CA SER A 15 -23.93 -20.71 -8.59
C SER A 15 -22.81 -20.19 -7.69
N LYS A 16 -22.50 -20.92 -6.60
CA LYS A 16 -21.36 -20.61 -5.73
C LYS A 16 -20.03 -20.77 -6.45
N LEU A 17 -19.88 -21.78 -7.33
CA LEU A 17 -18.66 -21.98 -8.11
C LEU A 17 -18.43 -20.86 -9.14
N GLU A 18 -19.49 -20.41 -9.81
CA GLU A 18 -19.43 -19.29 -10.76
C GLU A 18 -19.04 -17.98 -10.04
N SER A 19 -19.67 -17.69 -8.90
CA SER A 19 -19.32 -16.54 -8.06
C SER A 19 -17.86 -16.57 -7.58
N LEU A 20 -17.34 -17.74 -7.17
CA LEU A 20 -15.95 -17.88 -6.74
C LEU A 20 -14.96 -17.61 -7.89
N LYS A 21 -15.33 -17.97 -9.12
CA LYS A 21 -14.49 -17.73 -10.31
C LYS A 21 -14.39 -16.25 -10.66
N GLU A 22 -15.48 -15.50 -10.52
CA GLU A 22 -15.47 -14.05 -10.69
C GLU A 22 -14.62 -13.35 -9.62
N VAL A 23 -14.79 -13.73 -8.35
CA VAL A 23 -13.98 -13.19 -7.24
C VAL A 23 -12.49 -13.50 -7.45
N TYR A 24 -12.16 -14.71 -7.88
CA TYR A 24 -10.78 -15.07 -8.21
C TYR A 24 -10.20 -14.23 -9.35
N GLY A 25 -10.99 -13.95 -10.39
CA GLY A 25 -10.57 -13.07 -11.50
C GLY A 25 -10.25 -11.64 -11.04
N ILE A 26 -11.08 -11.09 -10.15
CA ILE A 26 -10.84 -9.76 -9.56
C ILE A 26 -9.58 -9.76 -8.68
N ILE A 27 -9.40 -10.78 -7.85
CA ILE A 27 -8.20 -10.91 -7.01
C ILE A 27 -6.95 -11.02 -7.89
N TRP A 28 -7.00 -11.80 -8.96
CA TRP A 28 -5.87 -11.99 -9.87
C TRP A 28 -5.40 -10.68 -10.53
N ILE A 29 -6.32 -9.74 -10.80
CA ILE A 29 -5.97 -8.44 -11.36
C ILE A 29 -5.50 -7.44 -10.30
N LEU A 30 -6.04 -7.49 -9.09
CA LEU A 30 -5.68 -6.57 -8.00
C LEU A 30 -4.31 -6.89 -7.40
N VAL A 31 -3.96 -8.17 -7.25
CA VAL A 31 -2.68 -8.61 -6.69
C VAL A 31 -1.45 -7.96 -7.36
N PRO A 32 -1.29 -7.97 -8.70
CA PRO A 32 -0.13 -7.37 -9.34
C PRO A 32 -0.12 -5.83 -9.20
N ILE A 33 -1.29 -5.18 -9.20
CA ILE A 33 -1.39 -3.72 -9.03
C ILE A 33 -0.90 -3.33 -7.64
N VAL A 34 -1.39 -4.00 -6.60
CA VAL A 34 -0.98 -3.74 -5.22
C VAL A 34 0.50 -4.05 -5.03
N THR A 35 0.97 -5.16 -5.59
CA THR A 35 2.40 -5.54 -5.50
C THR A 35 3.30 -4.52 -6.17
N LEU A 36 2.91 -4.00 -7.34
CA LEU A 36 3.65 -2.97 -8.07
C LEU A 36 3.72 -1.67 -7.26
N VAL A 37 2.59 -1.18 -6.74
CA VAL A 37 2.53 0.06 -5.94
C VAL A 37 3.37 -0.07 -4.67
N LEU A 38 3.27 -1.21 -3.99
CA LEU A 38 4.05 -1.48 -2.79
C LEU A 38 5.54 -1.57 -3.12
N GLY A 39 5.90 -2.25 -4.21
CA GLY A 39 7.28 -2.36 -4.68
C GLY A 39 7.91 -1.00 -5.02
N ILE A 40 7.18 -0.13 -5.71
CA ILE A 40 7.65 1.23 -6.02
C ILE A 40 7.82 2.03 -4.73
N THR A 41 6.87 1.95 -3.80
CA THR A 41 6.92 2.69 -2.52
C THR A 41 8.14 2.29 -1.69
N ILE A 42 8.39 0.98 -1.57
CA ILE A 42 9.59 0.45 -0.90
C ILE A 42 10.85 0.87 -1.65
N GLY A 43 10.85 0.82 -2.98
CA GLY A 43 11.99 1.26 -3.79
C GLY A 43 12.35 2.73 -3.55
N VAL A 44 11.36 3.63 -3.55
CA VAL A 44 11.57 5.05 -3.24
C VAL A 44 12.12 5.23 -1.84
N LEU A 45 11.60 4.50 -0.85
CA LEU A 45 12.07 4.56 0.52
C LEU A 45 13.56 4.19 0.62
N VAL A 46 13.97 3.08 0.01
CA VAL A 46 15.35 2.60 -0.01
C VAL A 46 16.26 3.61 -0.70
N ILE A 47 15.84 4.21 -1.81
CA ILE A 47 16.61 5.26 -2.50
C ILE A 47 16.82 6.48 -1.60
N VAL A 48 15.78 6.92 -0.89
CA VAL A 48 15.87 8.06 0.05
C VAL A 48 16.80 7.75 1.22
N TRP A 49 16.77 6.51 1.74
CA TRP A 49 17.71 6.10 2.77
C TRP A 49 19.15 6.08 2.24
N LEU A 50 19.35 5.50 1.07
CA LEU A 50 20.66 5.42 0.43
C LEU A 50 21.24 6.82 0.15
N GLU A 51 20.41 7.77 -0.29
CA GLU A 51 20.81 9.16 -0.48
C GLU A 51 21.34 9.78 0.83
N ARG A 52 20.66 9.53 1.96
CA ARG A 52 21.07 10.03 3.28
C ARG A 52 22.39 9.42 3.73
N GLU A 53 22.57 8.13 3.52
CA GLU A 53 23.79 7.41 3.88
C GLU A 53 24.98 7.90 3.05
N ILE A 54 24.81 8.04 1.73
CA ILE A 54 25.83 8.57 0.82
C ILE A 54 26.19 10.02 1.21
N SER A 55 25.21 10.87 1.47
CA SER A 55 25.42 12.26 1.87
C SER A 55 26.18 12.39 3.19
N ALA A 56 25.92 11.49 4.15
CA ALA A 56 26.65 11.44 5.41
C ALA A 56 28.10 10.97 5.21
N GLY A 57 28.31 9.95 4.38
CA GLY A 57 29.64 9.46 4.01
C GLY A 57 30.51 10.52 3.33
N ILE A 58 29.94 11.30 2.40
CA ILE A 58 30.65 12.42 1.74
C ILE A 58 31.06 13.49 2.75
N GLN A 59 30.24 13.75 3.77
CA GLN A 59 30.49 14.78 4.79
C GLN A 59 31.36 14.30 5.95
N GLN A 60 31.89 13.06 5.90
CA GLN A 60 32.60 12.41 7.01
C GLN A 60 31.87 12.55 8.36
N ARG A 61 30.54 12.49 8.33
CA ARG A 61 29.70 12.44 9.52
C ARG A 61 28.97 11.11 9.55
N ILE A 62 28.70 10.61 10.74
CA ILE A 62 27.92 9.39 10.93
C ILE A 62 26.51 9.61 10.35
N GLY A 63 26.10 8.70 9.47
CA GLY A 63 24.77 8.63 8.89
C GLY A 63 23.72 8.27 9.93
N PRO A 64 22.44 8.12 9.52
CA PRO A 64 21.36 7.81 10.44
C PRO A 64 21.49 6.40 11.05
N GLU A 65 22.33 6.25 12.08
CA GLU A 65 22.54 4.99 12.81
C GLU A 65 21.41 4.65 13.81
N TYR A 66 20.46 5.57 14.05
CA TYR A 66 19.57 5.52 15.23
C TYR A 66 18.12 5.04 15.00
N ALA A 67 17.71 4.72 13.77
CA ALA A 67 16.31 4.32 13.47
C ALA A 67 16.08 2.79 13.36
N GLY A 68 17.08 1.98 13.75
CA GLY A 68 17.02 0.52 13.75
C GLY A 68 17.32 -0.15 12.40
N PRO A 69 17.77 -1.42 12.40
CA PRO A 69 18.41 -2.09 11.25
C PRO A 69 17.53 -2.33 10.01
N LEU A 70 16.27 -1.88 9.98
CA LEU A 70 15.31 -2.25 8.93
C LEU A 70 14.45 -1.10 8.39
N GLU A 71 14.73 0.18 8.67
CA GLU A 71 13.96 1.35 8.16
C GLU A 71 12.45 1.39 8.49
N ILE A 72 11.85 0.33 9.02
CA ILE A 72 10.41 0.21 9.30
C ILE A 72 9.95 1.29 10.28
N LEU A 73 10.77 1.57 11.31
CA LEU A 73 10.47 2.60 12.30
C LEU A 73 10.57 4.01 11.68
N GLN A 74 11.44 4.20 10.69
CA GLN A 74 11.60 5.46 9.95
C GLN A 74 10.38 5.74 9.05
N VAL A 75 9.84 4.72 8.38
CA VAL A 75 8.61 4.84 7.57
C VAL A 75 7.43 5.22 8.44
N LEU A 76 7.26 4.52 9.57
CA LEU A 76 6.18 4.81 10.50
C LEU A 76 6.33 6.23 11.07
N ALA A 77 7.54 6.62 11.48
CA ALA A 77 7.78 7.97 11.98
C ALA A 77 7.52 9.06 10.93
N ASN A 78 7.94 8.87 9.67
CA ASN A 78 7.66 9.84 8.60
C ASN A 78 6.17 9.86 8.21
N GLY A 79 5.52 8.71 8.11
CA GLY A 79 4.09 8.61 7.81
C GLY A 79 3.25 9.26 8.90
N THR A 80 3.48 8.92 10.16
CA THR A 80 2.81 9.53 11.31
C THR A 80 3.12 11.04 11.40
N LYS A 81 4.34 11.48 11.11
CA LYS A 81 4.70 12.90 11.10
C LYS A 81 3.95 13.68 10.01
N LEU A 82 3.76 13.11 8.82
CA LEU A 82 2.98 13.73 7.76
C LEU A 82 1.49 13.76 8.09
N LEU A 83 0.96 12.69 8.70
CA LEU A 83 -0.43 12.63 9.14
C LEU A 83 -0.76 13.60 10.29
N LEU A 84 0.20 13.85 11.17
CA LEU A 84 0.06 14.81 12.28
C LEU A 84 0.40 16.25 11.88
N LYS A 85 0.91 16.48 10.67
CA LYS A 85 1.21 17.83 10.20
C LYS A 85 -0.08 18.49 9.74
N GLU A 86 -0.43 19.61 10.35
CA GLU A 86 -1.59 20.41 9.91
C GLU A 86 -1.47 20.76 8.43
N ASN A 87 -2.51 20.44 7.66
CA ASN A 87 -2.68 20.92 6.29
C ASN A 87 -3.02 22.42 6.36
N LEU A 88 -1.99 23.25 6.46
CA LEU A 88 -2.14 24.71 6.35
C LEU A 88 -2.48 25.05 4.91
N ILE A 89 -3.77 25.25 4.62
CA ILE A 89 -4.23 25.79 3.34
C ILE A 89 -3.81 27.27 3.32
N PRO A 90 -2.97 27.70 2.36
CA PRO A 90 -2.56 29.09 2.29
C PRO A 90 -3.78 29.99 2.06
N SER A 91 -3.89 31.08 2.83
CA SER A 91 -4.97 32.08 2.74
C SER A 91 -5.12 32.73 1.35
N THR A 92 -4.15 32.54 0.46
CA THR A 92 -4.07 33.13 -0.88
C THR A 92 -3.90 32.06 -1.97
N GLY A 93 -4.24 30.80 -1.67
CA GLY A 93 -4.29 29.74 -2.68
C GLY A 93 -5.73 29.51 -3.12
N ASP A 94 -6.00 29.63 -4.42
CA ASP A 94 -7.32 29.40 -4.99
C ASP A 94 -7.85 28.02 -4.59
N THR A 95 -8.93 28.02 -3.79
CA THR A 95 -9.58 26.81 -3.25
C THR A 95 -10.14 25.89 -4.33
N LEU A 96 -10.26 26.35 -5.58
CA LEU A 96 -10.72 25.60 -6.75
C LEU A 96 -9.67 24.69 -7.39
N SER A 97 -8.39 24.84 -7.02
CA SER A 97 -7.31 23.93 -7.47
C SER A 97 -7.27 22.61 -6.68
N LEU A 98 -8.13 22.46 -5.66
CA LEU A 98 -8.18 21.32 -4.73
C LEU A 98 -9.47 20.47 -4.86
N LEU A 99 -10.29 20.69 -5.89
CA LEU A 99 -11.40 19.81 -6.32
C LEU A 99 -11.04 19.13 -7.64
#